data_AF-E3I564-F1
#
_entry.id   AF-E3I564-F1
#
_cell.length_a   1.000
_cell.length_b   1.000
_cell.length_c   1.000
_cell.angle_alpha   90.00
_cell.angle_beta   90.00
_cell.angle_gamma   90.00
#
_symmetry.space_group_name_H-M   'P 1'
#
loop_
_entity.id
_entity.type
_entity.pdbx_description
1 polymer ?
#
loop_
_entity_poly.entity_id
_entity_poly.type
_entity_poly.pdbx_seq_one_letter_code
_entity_poly.pdbx_strand_id
1 'polypeptide(L)'
;MASQFSRRAFIMRFAGLVARRLNLSGKTTAVVLGEIYADLIDILSGNDLRKGAQGGESTSYFEHLTGHALVASRCSPEEAAQIYFDRVLDRSLFLARNNPHHKGHELLAALWRRSPAAGWTDCALIRSLDEPAIPFRKPDGFAFLCASLVGSSRDISKGNPAASTRANLGPLFLQASGARVELPEELSLWGAIRLSPDRLVPLEGEAGMTFRNLVIQAFEAANAPYAALLSVGLWPADWEDTLSTHQAKQLSAFLSEVRQRDKDLLAVWQNVWKSGRHVSGYDSAEDLWRSELGQALRPTALHTVSNLDIEALEDAQGDDEEGCSSAEFRKRLRLCREANVIDELEEWLYLQLEAGANAADLAKDAAIKARLRAKKTTLGVWLQAIGERVCAFVRQLDESIPIEG
;
A
#
# COMPACT_ATOMS: atom_id res chain seq x y z
N MET A 1 11.79 -11.89 -22.02
CA MET A 1 10.42 -11.63 -21.52
C MET A 1 10.56 -10.91 -20.19
N ALA A 2 10.29 -9.60 -20.13
CA ALA A 2 10.35 -8.85 -18.89
C ALA A 2 9.16 -9.27 -18.01
N SER A 3 9.41 -9.78 -16.81
CA SER A 3 8.34 -10.14 -15.87
C SER A 3 7.55 -8.89 -15.48
N GLN A 4 6.27 -8.86 -15.82
CA GLN A 4 5.34 -7.82 -15.36
C GLN A 4 5.09 -8.01 -13.85
N PHE A 5 5.90 -7.38 -13.02
CA PHE A 5 5.60 -7.30 -11.59
C PHE A 5 4.56 -6.21 -11.36
N SER A 6 3.45 -6.55 -10.69
CA SER A 6 2.43 -5.60 -10.26
C SER A 6 3.01 -4.62 -9.25
N ARG A 7 2.66 -3.33 -9.36
CA ARG A 7 3.12 -2.29 -8.43
C ARG A 7 2.74 -2.55 -6.99
N ARG A 8 1.56 -3.13 -6.83
CA ARG A 8 1.03 -3.59 -5.55
C ARG A 8 1.99 -4.55 -4.86
N ALA A 9 2.62 -5.45 -5.62
CA ALA A 9 3.60 -6.37 -5.04
C ALA A 9 4.81 -5.65 -4.44
N PHE A 10 5.32 -4.58 -5.07
CA PHE A 10 6.43 -3.78 -4.52
C PHE A 10 6.03 -3.12 -3.20
N ILE A 11 4.84 -2.51 -3.15
CA ILE A 11 4.29 -1.88 -1.95
C ILE A 11 4.10 -2.92 -0.84
N MET A 12 3.45 -4.06 -1.13
CA MET A 12 3.22 -5.13 -0.16
C MET A 12 4.51 -5.69 0.43
N ARG A 13 5.57 -5.85 -0.38
CA ARG A 13 6.87 -6.29 0.13
C ARG A 13 7.52 -5.25 1.02
N PHE A 14 7.53 -3.99 0.59
CA PHE A 14 8.10 -2.90 1.38
C PHE A 14 7.36 -2.72 2.71
N ALA A 15 6.03 -2.62 2.67
CA ALA A 15 5.17 -2.54 3.84
C ALA A 15 5.31 -3.77 4.75
N GLY A 16 5.47 -4.97 4.17
CA GLY A 16 5.76 -6.19 4.93
C GLY A 16 7.09 -6.15 5.68
N LEU A 17 8.13 -5.53 5.10
CA LEU A 17 9.41 -5.30 5.78
C LEU A 17 9.24 -4.32 6.95
N VAL A 18 8.50 -3.22 6.74
CA VAL A 18 8.20 -2.26 7.82
C VAL A 18 7.39 -2.92 8.93
N ALA A 19 6.35 -3.67 8.60
CA ALA A 19 5.55 -4.41 9.57
C ALA A 19 6.40 -5.39 10.39
N ARG A 20 7.34 -6.09 9.75
CA ARG A 20 8.29 -6.98 10.43
C ARG A 20 9.21 -6.22 11.36
N ARG A 21 9.73 -5.05 10.97
CA ARG A 21 10.56 -4.20 11.84
C ARG A 21 9.79 -3.67 13.04
N LEU A 22 8.52 -3.33 12.84
CA LEU A 22 7.61 -2.95 13.91
C LEU A 22 7.12 -4.15 14.74
N ASN A 23 7.45 -5.40 14.38
CA ASN A 23 6.97 -6.62 15.02
C ASN A 23 8.10 -7.67 15.18
N LEU A 24 9.29 -7.25 15.61
CA LEU A 24 10.42 -8.16 15.80
C LEU A 24 10.13 -9.16 16.94
N SER A 25 10.58 -10.40 16.75
CA SER A 25 10.42 -11.48 17.73
C SER A 25 11.16 -11.18 19.03
N GLY A 26 10.52 -11.40 20.18
CA GLY A 26 11.10 -11.15 21.50
C GLY A 26 10.01 -10.90 22.55
N LYS A 27 10.37 -10.46 23.76
CA LYS A 27 9.37 -10.00 24.75
C LYS A 27 8.86 -8.59 24.44
N THR A 28 9.77 -7.71 24.03
CA THR A 28 9.48 -6.31 23.65
C THR A 28 10.51 -5.87 22.61
N THR A 29 10.07 -5.11 21.60
CA THR A 29 10.91 -4.50 20.57
C THR A 29 11.08 -3.01 20.87
N ALA A 30 12.31 -2.51 20.93
CA ALA A 30 12.56 -1.06 21.04
C ALA A 30 12.33 -0.39 19.68
N VAL A 31 11.65 0.75 19.68
CA VAL A 31 11.43 1.57 18.48
C VAL A 31 12.50 2.64 18.42
N VAL A 32 13.55 2.38 17.63
CA VAL A 32 14.65 3.34 17.41
C VAL A 32 14.43 4.04 16.08
N LEU A 33 13.79 5.21 16.11
CA LEU A 33 13.36 5.94 14.91
C LEU A 33 14.50 6.21 13.91
N GLY A 34 15.69 6.57 14.41
CA GLY A 34 16.86 6.82 13.56
C GLY A 34 17.33 5.57 12.79
N GLU A 35 17.30 4.41 13.44
CA GLU A 35 17.64 3.14 12.81
C GLU A 35 16.58 2.71 11.79
N ILE A 36 15.30 2.84 12.15
CA ILE A 36 14.19 2.54 11.24
C ILE A 36 14.29 3.43 9.99
N TYR A 37 14.49 4.73 10.17
CA TYR A 37 14.65 5.66 9.05
C TYR A 37 15.84 5.30 8.16
N ALA A 38 17.02 5.10 8.74
CA ALA A 38 18.22 4.73 7.99
C ALA A 38 18.02 3.42 7.21
N ASP A 39 17.43 2.40 7.84
CA ASP A 39 17.11 1.13 7.21
C ASP A 39 16.12 1.31 6.05
N LEU A 40 15.09 2.14 6.20
CA LEU A 40 14.12 2.39 5.14
C LEU A 40 14.78 3.07 3.92
N ILE A 41 15.63 4.07 4.15
CA ILE A 41 16.38 4.73 3.07
C ILE A 41 17.32 3.74 2.40
N ASP A 42 18.06 2.93 3.16
CA ASP A 42 18.98 1.92 2.61
C ASP A 42 18.25 0.87 1.75
N ILE A 43 17.05 0.44 2.17
CA ILE A 43 16.19 -0.49 1.42
C ILE A 43 15.69 0.17 0.13
N LEU A 44 15.13 1.39 0.22
CA LEU A 44 14.57 2.14 -0.91
C LEU A 44 15.65 2.49 -1.95
N SER A 45 16.87 2.78 -1.50
CA SER A 45 18.03 3.08 -2.36
C SER A 45 18.65 1.82 -2.99
N GLY A 46 18.25 0.64 -2.55
CA GLY A 46 18.80 -0.65 -3.00
C GLY A 46 20.20 -0.97 -2.46
N ASN A 47 20.67 -0.26 -1.43
CA ASN A 47 22.00 -0.45 -0.84
C ASN A 47 22.11 -1.73 -0.01
N ASP A 48 21.05 -2.12 0.69
CA ASP A 48 21.02 -3.33 1.53
C ASP A 48 21.16 -4.62 0.68
N LEU A 49 20.66 -4.59 -0.55
CA LEU A 49 20.69 -5.74 -1.47
C LEU A 49 22.02 -5.87 -2.24
N ARG A 50 22.80 -4.78 -2.34
CA ARG A 50 24.15 -4.79 -2.95
C ARG A 50 25.20 -5.47 -2.05
N LYS A 51 24.97 -5.50 -0.73
CA LYS A 51 25.90 -6.11 0.23
C LYS A 51 25.78 -7.64 0.34
N GLY A 52 24.66 -8.23 -0.10
CA GLY A 52 24.37 -9.67 0.05
C GLY A 52 24.27 -10.49 -1.23
N ALA A 53 24.07 -9.88 -2.40
CA ALA A 53 23.79 -10.61 -3.63
C ALA A 53 24.97 -10.58 -4.63
N GLN A 54 25.67 -11.71 -4.78
CA GLN A 54 26.50 -11.99 -5.97
C GLN A 54 25.65 -12.28 -7.24
N GLY A 55 24.36 -11.95 -7.25
CA GLY A 55 23.44 -12.15 -8.38
C GLY A 55 22.73 -10.84 -8.75
N GLY A 56 23.07 -10.28 -9.91
CA GLY A 56 22.75 -8.92 -10.35
C GLY A 56 21.29 -8.60 -10.72
N GLU A 57 20.28 -9.22 -10.09
CA GLU A 57 18.85 -8.95 -10.38
C GLU A 57 18.13 -8.17 -9.27
N SER A 58 18.76 -7.92 -8.13
CA SER A 58 18.06 -7.44 -6.93
C SER A 58 17.94 -5.92 -6.79
N THR A 59 18.77 -5.13 -7.48
CA THR A 59 18.77 -3.66 -7.37
C THR A 59 17.58 -2.99 -8.06
N SER A 60 16.88 -3.66 -8.97
CA SER A 60 15.79 -3.03 -9.75
C SER A 60 14.44 -2.97 -9.02
N TYR A 61 14.28 -3.67 -7.88
CA TYR A 61 12.96 -3.85 -7.26
C TYR A 61 12.40 -2.54 -6.68
N PHE A 62 13.21 -1.81 -5.92
CA PHE A 62 12.78 -0.57 -5.26
C PHE A 62 12.93 0.67 -6.15
N GLU A 63 13.70 0.60 -7.24
CA GLU A 63 13.75 1.65 -8.27
C GLU A 63 12.39 1.89 -8.92
N HIS A 64 11.54 0.86 -9.00
CA HIS A 64 10.16 1.00 -9.48
C HIS A 64 9.24 1.65 -8.45
N LEU A 65 9.50 1.45 -7.16
CA LEU A 65 8.72 2.05 -6.07
C LEU A 65 9.06 3.53 -5.91
N THR A 66 10.36 3.85 -5.85
CA THR A 66 10.84 5.23 -5.79
C THR A 66 10.60 5.94 -7.11
N GLY A 67 10.61 5.22 -8.24
CA GLY A 67 10.51 5.73 -9.60
C GLY A 67 11.82 6.27 -10.16
N HIS A 68 12.95 5.98 -9.50
CA HIS A 68 14.30 6.40 -9.88
C HIS A 68 14.60 6.13 -11.36
N ALA A 69 14.09 5.04 -11.95
CA ALA A 69 14.26 4.72 -13.36
C ALA A 69 13.81 5.84 -14.33
N LEU A 70 12.87 6.69 -13.92
CA LEU A 70 12.41 7.85 -14.72
C LEU A 70 13.36 9.05 -14.65
N VAL A 71 14.21 9.12 -13.63
CA VAL A 71 15.02 10.30 -13.27
C VAL A 71 16.48 9.98 -12.97
N ALA A 72 16.97 8.79 -13.35
CA ALA A 72 18.33 8.33 -13.05
C ALA A 72 19.43 9.27 -13.60
N SER A 73 19.12 10.14 -14.57
CA SER A 73 20.03 11.16 -15.08
C SER A 73 20.08 12.45 -14.24
N ARG A 74 19.11 12.65 -13.34
CA ARG A 74 18.91 13.87 -12.54
C ARG A 74 19.09 13.66 -11.04
N CYS A 75 18.95 12.42 -10.58
CA CYS A 75 18.78 12.10 -9.17
C CYS A 75 19.47 10.75 -8.87
N SER A 76 20.21 10.67 -7.77
CA SER A 76 20.77 9.41 -7.27
C SER A 76 19.69 8.50 -6.66
N PRO A 77 19.95 7.19 -6.50
CA PRO A 77 19.01 6.29 -5.81
C PRO A 77 18.65 6.75 -4.40
N GLU A 78 19.62 7.27 -3.65
CA GLU A 78 19.44 7.78 -2.29
C GLU A 78 18.56 9.03 -2.26
N GLU A 79 18.78 9.97 -3.18
CA GLU A 79 17.92 11.15 -3.31
C GLU A 79 16.49 10.76 -3.73
N ALA A 80 16.33 9.78 -4.63
CA ALA A 80 15.02 9.28 -5.03
C ALA A 80 14.30 8.56 -3.87
N ALA A 81 15.04 7.83 -3.03
CA ALA A 81 14.52 7.23 -1.81
C ALA A 81 14.07 8.29 -0.79
N GLN A 82 14.85 9.36 -0.63
CA GLN A 82 14.49 10.48 0.25
C GLN A 82 13.22 11.19 -0.25
N ILE A 83 13.14 11.48 -1.55
CA ILE A 83 11.95 12.07 -2.16
C ILE A 83 10.73 11.17 -1.94
N TYR A 84 10.87 9.86 -2.15
CA TYR A 84 9.80 8.90 -1.88
C TYR A 84 9.38 8.94 -0.41
N PHE A 85 10.34 8.96 0.51
CA PHE A 85 10.07 9.05 1.94
C PHE A 85 9.25 10.31 2.26
N ASP A 86 9.68 11.47 1.79
CA ASP A 86 9.04 12.76 2.08
C ASP A 86 7.64 12.85 1.45
N ARG A 87 7.50 12.39 0.21
CA ARG A 87 6.24 12.49 -0.56
C ARG A 87 5.24 11.38 -0.25
N VAL A 88 5.68 10.24 0.28
CA VAL A 88 4.79 9.09 0.58
C VAL A 88 4.68 8.82 2.06
N LEU A 89 5.80 8.66 2.76
CA LEU A 89 5.78 8.20 4.14
C LEU A 89 5.57 9.34 5.13
N ASP A 90 6.19 10.50 4.91
CA ASP A 90 6.06 11.67 5.79
C ASP A 90 4.97 12.65 5.33
N ARG A 91 4.39 12.43 4.16
CA ARG A 91 3.23 13.20 3.68
C ARG A 91 1.99 12.88 4.51
N SER A 92 1.32 13.92 4.99
CA SER A 92 0.02 13.82 5.66
C SER A 92 -1.03 13.12 4.81
N LEU A 93 -1.79 12.22 5.42
CA LEU A 93 -2.86 11.51 4.73
C LEU A 93 -4.17 12.31 4.80
N PHE A 94 -4.87 12.36 3.66
CA PHE A 94 -6.18 12.97 3.57
C PHE A 94 -7.24 11.99 4.05
N LEU A 95 -8.32 12.53 4.63
CA LEU A 95 -9.45 11.70 5.04
C LEU A 95 -10.23 11.25 3.81
N ALA A 96 -10.41 9.94 3.65
CA ALA A 96 -11.33 9.40 2.64
C ALA A 96 -12.77 9.81 2.97
N ARG A 97 -13.62 9.96 1.94
CA ARG A 97 -15.03 10.32 2.14
C ARG A 97 -15.71 9.27 3.03
N ASN A 98 -16.59 9.72 3.93
CA ASN A 98 -17.36 8.91 4.86
C ASN A 98 -16.55 8.15 5.94
N ASN A 99 -15.22 8.23 5.94
CA ASN A 99 -14.42 7.64 7.01
C ASN A 99 -14.25 8.61 8.17
N PRO A 100 -14.34 8.15 9.44
CA PRO A 100 -14.11 9.00 10.60
C PRO A 100 -12.62 9.24 10.85
N HIS A 101 -11.71 8.44 10.31
CA HIS A 101 -10.27 8.61 10.40
C HIS A 101 -9.57 7.92 9.23
N HIS A 102 -8.29 8.20 9.01
CA HIS A 102 -7.49 7.59 7.94
C HIS A 102 -6.55 6.51 8.48
N LYS A 103 -5.93 5.72 7.58
CA LYS A 103 -5.07 4.56 7.94
C LYS A 103 -3.86 4.89 8.82
N GLY A 104 -3.26 6.07 8.70
CA GLY A 104 -2.23 6.53 9.64
C GLY A 104 -2.70 6.58 11.10
N HIS A 105 -3.95 6.98 11.36
CA HIS A 105 -4.53 6.96 12.71
C HIS A 105 -4.77 5.54 13.20
N GLU A 106 -5.29 4.65 12.34
CA GLU A 106 -5.47 3.24 12.67
C GLU A 106 -4.14 2.58 13.05
N LEU A 107 -3.08 2.86 12.28
CA LEU A 107 -1.73 2.41 12.57
C LEU A 107 -1.24 2.93 13.92
N LEU A 108 -1.41 4.23 14.21
CA LEU A 108 -1.04 4.81 15.50
C LEU A 108 -1.76 4.09 16.67
N ALA A 109 -3.08 3.90 16.55
CA ALA A 109 -3.85 3.20 17.57
C ALA A 109 -3.40 1.75 17.74
N ALA A 110 -3.12 1.04 16.64
CA ALA A 110 -2.61 -0.33 16.67
C ALA A 110 -1.21 -0.41 17.32
N LEU A 111 -0.34 0.59 17.12
CA LEU A 111 0.96 0.68 17.77
C LEU A 111 0.81 0.91 19.29
N TRP A 112 -0.08 1.82 19.70
CA TRP A 112 -0.31 2.07 21.12
C TRP A 112 -0.96 0.89 21.86
N ARG A 113 -1.86 0.13 21.23
CA ARG A 113 -2.39 -1.13 21.80
C ARG A 113 -1.31 -2.14 22.15
N ARG A 114 -0.14 -2.03 21.50
CA ARG A 114 1.01 -2.90 21.70
C ARG A 114 2.01 -2.33 22.70
N SER A 115 1.73 -1.20 23.33
CA SER A 115 2.56 -0.66 24.40
C SER A 115 2.63 -1.68 25.56
N PRO A 116 3.82 -1.98 26.12
CA PRO A 116 3.92 -2.79 27.33
C PRO A 116 3.45 -2.01 28.58
N ALA A 117 3.22 -0.70 28.44
CA ALA A 117 2.74 0.17 29.50
C ALA A 117 1.26 -0.11 29.84
N ALA A 118 0.89 -0.04 31.11
CA ALA A 118 -0.47 -0.37 31.53
C ALA A 118 -1.51 0.62 31.00
N GLY A 119 -2.67 0.10 30.60
CA GLY A 119 -3.86 0.91 30.25
C GLY A 119 -4.01 1.29 28.78
N TRP A 120 -3.28 0.64 27.87
CA TRP A 120 -3.38 0.88 26.42
C TRP A 120 -4.05 -0.23 25.62
N THR A 121 -4.36 -1.37 26.24
CA THR A 121 -4.97 -2.52 25.54
C THR A 121 -6.35 -2.20 24.95
N ASP A 122 -7.08 -1.26 25.57
CA ASP A 122 -8.39 -0.75 25.14
C ASP A 122 -8.29 0.50 24.25
N CYS A 123 -7.08 0.83 23.76
CA CYS A 123 -6.85 2.02 22.96
C CYS A 123 -7.76 2.06 21.72
N ALA A 124 -8.43 3.18 21.48
CA ALA A 124 -9.38 3.35 20.40
C ALA A 124 -9.34 4.77 19.83
N LEU A 125 -9.76 4.89 18.56
CA LEU A 125 -10.00 6.18 17.92
C LEU A 125 -11.46 6.56 18.13
N ILE A 126 -11.69 7.77 18.60
CA ILE A 126 -13.04 8.30 18.80
C ILE A 126 -13.13 9.73 18.29
N ARG A 127 -14.34 10.14 17.88
CA ARG A 127 -14.67 11.55 17.67
C ARG A 127 -15.68 12.00 18.71
N SER A 128 -15.52 13.21 19.22
CA SER A 128 -16.42 13.75 20.23
C SER A 128 -16.41 15.27 20.18
N LEU A 129 -17.60 15.87 20.28
CA LEU A 129 -17.78 17.31 20.48
C LEU A 129 -17.62 17.71 21.96
N ASP A 130 -17.67 16.72 22.86
CA ASP A 130 -17.57 16.95 24.29
C ASP A 130 -16.11 17.22 24.68
N GLU A 131 -15.93 18.10 25.67
CA GLU A 131 -14.62 18.28 26.28
C GLU A 131 -14.12 16.95 26.87
N PRO A 132 -12.82 16.63 26.75
CA PRO A 132 -12.29 15.40 27.31
C PRO A 132 -12.48 15.41 28.83
N ALA A 133 -13.33 14.51 29.32
CA ALA A 133 -13.51 14.30 30.74
C ALA A 133 -12.14 14.05 31.40
N ILE A 134 -11.86 14.73 32.52
CA ILE A 134 -10.60 14.55 33.24
C ILE A 134 -10.54 13.10 33.73
N PRO A 135 -9.63 12.27 33.22
CA PRO A 135 -9.59 10.87 33.59
C PRO A 135 -9.12 10.75 35.05
N PHE A 136 -9.73 9.82 35.78
CA PHE A 136 -9.30 9.50 37.16
C PHE A 136 -7.88 8.93 37.19
N ARG A 137 -7.45 8.26 36.11
CA ARG A 137 -6.10 7.72 35.93
C ARG A 137 -5.67 7.81 34.47
N LYS A 138 -4.49 8.37 34.21
CA LYS A 138 -3.87 8.38 32.88
C LYS A 138 -3.05 7.09 32.69
N PRO A 139 -3.04 6.48 31.50
CA PRO A 139 -2.19 5.34 31.22
C PRO A 139 -0.71 5.76 31.19
N ASP A 140 0.19 4.82 31.46
CA ASP A 140 1.63 5.08 31.50
C ASP A 140 2.13 5.48 30.10
N GLY A 141 2.98 6.50 29.99
CA GLY A 141 3.42 7.03 28.67
C GLY A 141 2.44 8.03 28.02
N PHE A 142 1.25 8.26 28.59
CA PHE A 142 0.31 9.26 28.07
C PHE A 142 0.91 10.68 28.01
N ALA A 143 1.71 11.06 29.01
CA ALA A 143 2.39 12.35 29.04
C ALA A 143 3.39 12.51 27.88
N PHE A 144 4.10 11.44 27.51
CA PHE A 144 5.01 11.43 26.36
C PHE A 144 4.24 11.65 25.06
N LEU A 145 3.11 10.96 24.88
CA LEU A 145 2.27 11.15 23.70
C LEU A 145 1.73 12.58 23.61
N CYS A 146 1.21 13.13 24.71
CA CYS A 146 0.79 14.53 24.76
C CYS A 146 1.94 15.47 24.39
N ALA A 147 3.11 15.31 25.00
CA ALA A 147 4.28 16.15 24.73
C ALA A 147 4.74 16.06 23.27
N SER A 148 4.68 14.88 22.66
CA SER A 148 5.05 14.66 21.26
C SER A 148 4.08 15.30 20.28
N LEU A 149 2.84 15.57 20.73
CA LEU A 149 1.81 16.28 19.98
C LEU A 149 1.80 17.79 20.25
N VAL A 150 2.56 18.28 21.23
CA VAL A 150 2.75 19.72 21.49
C VAL A 150 3.62 20.28 20.36
N GLY A 151 2.98 20.83 19.34
CA GLY A 151 3.64 21.37 18.15
C GLY A 151 3.18 20.74 16.84
N SER A 152 2.43 19.64 16.89
CA SER A 152 1.73 19.15 15.70
C SER A 152 0.64 20.14 15.30
N SER A 153 0.62 20.54 14.02
CA SER A 153 -0.44 21.41 13.52
C SER A 153 -1.80 20.73 13.63
N ARG A 154 -2.81 21.52 14.02
CA ARG A 154 -4.23 21.13 14.00
C ARG A 154 -4.96 21.70 12.80
N ASP A 155 -4.24 22.42 11.95
CA ASP A 155 -4.78 22.97 10.74
C ASP A 155 -5.15 21.84 9.78
N ILE A 156 -6.26 22.02 9.09
CA ILE A 156 -6.76 21.07 8.11
C ILE A 156 -6.52 21.69 6.74
N SER A 157 -5.82 20.95 5.87
CA SER A 157 -5.52 21.37 4.51
C SER A 157 -6.81 21.66 3.74
N LYS A 158 -6.76 22.68 2.88
CA LYS A 158 -7.91 23.08 2.07
C LYS A 158 -8.38 21.93 1.19
N GLY A 159 -9.68 21.62 1.26
CA GLY A 159 -10.30 20.55 0.48
C GLY A 159 -10.22 19.16 1.12
N ASN A 160 -9.56 19.01 2.28
CA ASN A 160 -9.59 17.76 3.02
C ASN A 160 -10.99 17.56 3.67
N PRO A 161 -11.67 16.41 3.43
CA PRO A 161 -12.95 16.08 4.06
C PRO A 161 -12.92 16.09 5.59
N ALA A 162 -11.73 16.00 6.21
CA ALA A 162 -11.57 16.11 7.66
C ALA A 162 -12.17 17.40 8.25
N ALA A 163 -12.22 18.49 7.49
CA ALA A 163 -12.82 19.74 7.96
C ALA A 163 -14.32 19.60 8.24
N SER A 164 -15.07 19.02 7.30
CA SER A 164 -16.51 18.77 7.50
C SER A 164 -16.76 17.65 8.52
N THR A 165 -15.94 16.59 8.51
CA THR A 165 -16.04 15.52 9.50
C THR A 165 -15.81 16.05 10.92
N ARG A 166 -14.79 16.89 11.13
CA ARG A 166 -14.52 17.51 12.43
C ARG A 166 -15.64 18.45 12.86
N ALA A 167 -16.20 19.24 11.95
CA ALA A 167 -17.33 20.11 12.26
C ALA A 167 -18.58 19.32 12.71
N ASN A 168 -18.83 18.16 12.11
CA ASN A 168 -20.02 17.36 12.36
C ASN A 168 -19.88 16.40 13.56
N LEU A 169 -18.70 15.77 13.69
CA LEU A 169 -18.46 14.69 14.66
C LEU A 169 -17.53 15.11 15.81
N GLY A 170 -16.90 16.26 15.70
CA GLY A 170 -15.90 16.76 16.64
C GLY A 170 -14.46 16.31 16.35
N PRO A 171 -13.50 16.82 17.14
CA PRO A 171 -12.09 16.42 17.09
C PRO A 171 -11.89 14.92 17.18
N LEU A 172 -10.83 14.43 16.50
CA LEU A 172 -10.36 13.06 16.63
C LEU A 172 -9.48 12.91 17.88
N PHE A 173 -9.73 11.88 18.68
CA PHE A 173 -8.92 11.53 19.84
C PHE A 173 -8.44 10.10 19.79
N LEU A 174 -7.25 9.88 20.36
CA LEU A 174 -6.85 8.57 20.87
C LEU A 174 -7.32 8.45 22.32
N GLN A 175 -8.17 7.46 22.59
CA GLN A 175 -8.70 7.19 23.93
C GLN A 175 -8.12 5.87 24.46
N ALA A 176 -7.67 5.86 25.72
CA ALA A 176 -7.29 4.65 26.44
C ALA A 176 -7.52 4.84 27.94
N SER A 177 -8.11 3.85 28.63
CA SER A 177 -8.45 3.92 30.07
C SER A 177 -9.21 5.20 30.47
N GLY A 178 -10.09 5.69 29.59
CA GLY A 178 -10.85 6.94 29.77
C GLY A 178 -10.05 8.23 29.57
N ALA A 179 -8.73 8.17 29.46
CA ALA A 179 -7.91 9.32 29.06
C ALA A 179 -8.00 9.53 27.55
N ARG A 180 -8.05 10.79 27.11
CA ARG A 180 -8.15 11.17 25.71
C ARG A 180 -7.07 12.17 25.35
N VAL A 181 -6.40 11.97 24.22
CA VAL A 181 -5.48 12.95 23.63
C VAL A 181 -5.94 13.26 22.21
N GLU A 182 -6.08 14.55 21.90
CA GLU A 182 -6.50 14.97 20.58
C GLU A 182 -5.40 14.64 19.57
N LEU A 183 -5.75 14.08 18.42
CA LEU A 183 -4.85 13.78 17.31
C LEU A 183 -4.97 14.84 16.20
N PRO A 184 -3.89 15.17 15.48
CA PRO A 184 -4.01 16.03 14.31
C PRO A 184 -4.94 15.36 13.31
N GLU A 185 -5.77 16.12 12.60
CA GLU A 185 -6.69 15.54 11.61
C GLU A 185 -5.94 14.96 10.39
N GLU A 186 -4.69 15.40 10.21
CA GLU A 186 -3.79 15.00 9.15
C GLU A 186 -2.53 14.40 9.76
N LEU A 187 -2.34 13.10 9.58
CA LEU A 187 -1.21 12.36 10.14
C LEU A 187 -0.57 11.49 9.04
N SER A 188 0.73 11.65 8.86
CA SER A 188 1.52 10.82 7.94
C SER A 188 1.76 9.41 8.51
N LEU A 189 2.15 8.45 7.68
CA LEU A 189 2.54 7.12 8.14
C LEU A 189 3.77 7.19 9.06
N TRP A 190 4.74 8.00 8.67
CA TRP A 190 5.93 8.23 9.47
C TRP A 190 5.57 8.97 10.77
N GLY A 191 4.65 9.93 10.72
CA GLY A 191 4.10 10.57 11.91
C GLY A 191 3.48 9.58 12.89
N ALA A 192 2.71 8.61 12.39
CA ALA A 192 2.15 7.54 13.22
C ALA A 192 3.23 6.68 13.88
N ILE A 193 4.31 6.34 13.15
CA ILE A 193 5.45 5.59 13.68
C ILE A 193 6.25 6.43 14.69
N ARG A 194 6.48 7.73 14.41
CA ARG A 194 7.18 8.65 15.31
C ARG A 194 6.46 8.84 16.64
N LEU A 195 5.12 8.80 16.62
CA LEU A 195 4.27 8.92 17.79
C LEU A 195 4.02 7.58 18.49
N SER A 196 4.66 6.49 18.05
CA SER A 196 4.49 5.18 18.70
C SER A 196 5.11 5.15 20.10
N PRO A 197 4.72 4.18 20.94
CA PRO A 197 5.49 3.85 22.13
C PRO A 197 6.98 3.56 21.81
N ASP A 198 7.86 3.78 22.77
CA ASP A 198 9.28 3.46 22.71
C ASP A 198 9.55 1.95 22.64
N ARG A 199 8.58 1.16 23.12
CA ARG A 199 8.62 -0.30 23.08
C ARG A 199 7.30 -0.88 22.62
N LEU A 200 7.37 -1.95 21.82
CA LEU A 200 6.21 -2.67 21.32
C LEU A 200 6.26 -4.14 21.72
N VAL A 201 5.14 -4.66 22.20
CA VAL A 201 4.92 -6.10 22.36
C VAL A 201 4.69 -6.70 20.96
N PRO A 202 5.39 -7.80 20.61
CA PRO A 202 5.16 -8.46 19.33
C PRO A 202 3.81 -9.18 19.31
N LEU A 203 3.22 -9.22 18.14
CA LEU A 203 1.99 -9.93 17.84
C LEU A 203 2.31 -11.24 17.13
N GLU A 204 1.62 -12.30 17.55
CA GLU A 204 1.73 -13.65 16.97
C GLU A 204 0.41 -14.08 16.32
N GLY A 205 0.47 -15.11 15.47
CA GLY A 205 -0.70 -15.70 14.83
C GLY A 205 -1.55 -14.69 14.06
N GLU A 206 -2.86 -14.77 14.26
CA GLU A 206 -3.86 -13.93 13.59
C GLU A 206 -3.65 -12.43 13.85
N ALA A 207 -3.36 -12.04 15.10
CA ALA A 207 -3.12 -10.64 15.44
C ALA A 207 -1.91 -10.05 14.69
N GLY A 208 -0.85 -10.84 14.50
CA GLY A 208 0.31 -10.46 13.71
C GLY A 208 -0.02 -10.27 12.23
N MET A 209 -0.86 -11.14 11.67
CA MET A 209 -1.31 -11.04 10.28
C MET A 209 -2.23 -9.82 10.08
N THR A 210 -3.17 -9.57 10.99
CA THR A 210 -4.05 -8.40 10.94
C THR A 210 -3.25 -7.10 11.01
N PHE A 211 -2.25 -7.01 11.91
CA PHE A 211 -1.38 -5.84 11.98
C PHE A 211 -0.58 -5.64 10.69
N ARG A 212 -0.03 -6.72 10.11
CA ARG A 212 0.68 -6.64 8.84
C ARG A 212 -0.22 -6.14 7.71
N ASN A 213 -1.46 -6.63 7.63
CA ASN A 213 -2.43 -6.20 6.62
C ASN A 213 -2.77 -4.71 6.80
N LEU A 214 -2.95 -4.25 8.04
CA LEU A 214 -3.14 -2.83 8.33
C LEU A 214 -1.96 -1.99 7.83
N VAL A 215 -0.72 -2.41 8.07
CA VAL A 215 0.47 -1.71 7.56
C VAL A 215 0.48 -1.68 6.03
N ILE A 216 0.16 -2.79 5.36
CA ILE A 216 0.05 -2.84 3.89
C ILE A 216 -0.99 -1.85 3.38
N GLN A 217 -2.22 -1.89 3.91
CA GLN A 217 -3.29 -0.97 3.53
C GLN A 217 -2.90 0.50 3.75
N ALA A 218 -2.22 0.79 4.87
CA ALA A 218 -1.77 2.14 5.17
C ALA A 218 -0.73 2.63 4.16
N PHE A 219 0.22 1.78 3.76
CA PHE A 219 1.20 2.06 2.71
C PHE A 219 0.56 2.19 1.33
N GLU A 220 -0.41 1.36 0.97
CA GLU A 220 -1.16 1.48 -0.29
C GLU A 220 -1.89 2.82 -0.35
N ALA A 221 -2.59 3.22 0.72
CA ALA A 221 -3.28 4.50 0.80
C ALA A 221 -2.32 5.69 0.67
N ALA A 222 -1.18 5.65 1.37
CA ALA A 222 -0.17 6.70 1.30
C ALA A 222 0.47 6.80 -0.10
N ASN A 223 0.72 5.66 -0.73
CA ASN A 223 1.41 5.57 -2.01
C ASN A 223 0.51 5.81 -3.22
N ALA A 224 -0.83 5.79 -3.06
CA ALA A 224 -1.75 5.84 -4.19
C ALA A 224 -1.54 7.05 -5.14
N PRO A 225 -1.39 8.30 -4.67
CA PRO A 225 -1.14 9.44 -5.56
C PRO A 225 0.22 9.35 -6.27
N TYR A 226 1.26 8.95 -5.54
CA TYR A 226 2.61 8.75 -6.06
C TYR A 226 2.63 7.67 -7.16
N ALA A 227 1.97 6.54 -6.89
CA ALA A 227 1.83 5.43 -7.82
C ALA A 227 1.06 5.83 -9.08
N ALA A 228 -0.01 6.63 -8.96
CA ALA A 228 -0.80 7.10 -10.09
C ALA A 228 0.08 7.88 -11.09
N LEU A 229 0.90 8.81 -10.61
CA LEU A 229 1.82 9.61 -11.43
C LEU A 229 2.92 8.77 -12.07
N LEU A 230 3.55 7.87 -11.30
CA LEU A 230 4.52 6.95 -11.87
C LEU A 230 3.91 6.09 -12.98
N SER A 231 2.60 5.82 -12.94
CA SER A 231 1.96 4.88 -13.87
C SER A 231 1.73 5.47 -15.25
N VAL A 232 1.55 6.78 -15.29
CA VAL A 232 1.55 7.56 -16.52
C VAL A 232 2.97 7.93 -16.97
N GLY A 233 3.99 7.66 -16.17
CA GLY A 233 5.40 7.90 -16.53
C GLY A 233 5.90 9.27 -16.17
N LEU A 234 5.29 9.87 -15.16
CA LEU A 234 5.66 11.16 -14.62
C LEU A 234 6.40 10.96 -13.30
N TRP A 235 7.42 11.78 -13.11
CA TRP A 235 8.14 11.82 -11.85
C TRP A 235 7.32 12.58 -10.80
N PRO A 236 6.90 11.96 -9.68
CA PRO A 236 5.93 12.60 -8.79
C PRO A 236 6.41 13.93 -8.20
N ALA A 237 7.71 14.09 -7.95
CA ALA A 237 8.23 15.35 -7.41
C ALA A 237 8.02 16.56 -8.33
N ASP A 238 7.89 16.34 -9.64
CA ASP A 238 7.64 17.40 -10.62
C ASP A 238 6.11 17.66 -10.82
N TRP A 239 5.24 16.73 -10.41
CA TRP A 239 3.83 16.71 -10.85
C TRP A 239 2.78 16.55 -9.74
N GLU A 240 3.14 16.14 -8.52
CA GLU A 240 2.19 15.86 -7.44
C GLU A 240 1.40 17.08 -7.00
N ASP A 241 2.02 18.26 -7.03
CA ASP A 241 1.38 19.52 -6.65
C ASP A 241 0.52 20.11 -7.79
N THR A 242 0.63 19.56 -9.01
CA THR A 242 -0.05 20.06 -10.23
C THR A 242 -1.21 19.15 -10.66
N LEU A 243 -1.07 17.83 -10.51
CA LEU A 243 -2.03 16.85 -11.00
C LEU A 243 -2.77 16.17 -9.86
N SER A 244 -4.10 16.21 -9.92
CA SER A 244 -4.92 15.41 -9.01
C SER A 244 -4.80 13.91 -9.33
N THR A 245 -4.99 13.05 -8.33
CA THR A 245 -5.05 11.58 -8.52
C THR A 245 -6.09 11.18 -9.57
N HIS A 246 -7.24 11.87 -9.60
CA HIS A 246 -8.29 11.64 -10.60
C HIS A 246 -7.80 11.95 -12.02
N GLN A 247 -7.12 13.08 -12.21
CA GLN A 247 -6.56 13.45 -13.51
C GLN A 247 -5.47 12.45 -13.94
N ALA A 248 -4.61 12.00 -13.01
CA ALA A 248 -3.62 10.95 -13.27
C ALA A 248 -4.27 9.62 -13.69
N LYS A 249 -5.41 9.24 -13.10
CA LYS A 249 -6.19 8.06 -13.52
C LYS A 249 -6.76 8.21 -14.92
N GLN A 250 -7.39 9.36 -15.22
CA GLN A 250 -7.89 9.65 -16.56
C GLN A 250 -6.77 9.61 -17.61
N LEU A 251 -5.59 10.17 -17.29
CA LEU A 251 -4.40 10.09 -18.12
C LEU A 251 -3.94 8.64 -18.31
N SER A 252 -3.94 7.81 -17.27
CA SER A 252 -3.58 6.39 -17.39
C SER A 252 -4.51 5.66 -18.36
N ALA A 253 -5.82 5.85 -18.23
CA ALA A 253 -6.82 5.24 -19.13
C ALA A 253 -6.67 5.75 -20.57
N PHE A 254 -6.44 7.05 -20.75
CA PHE A 254 -6.20 7.64 -22.06
C PHE A 254 -4.91 7.09 -22.70
N LEU A 255 -3.82 7.05 -21.94
CA LEU A 255 -2.51 6.63 -22.42
C LEU A 255 -2.43 5.12 -22.69
N SER A 256 -3.23 4.29 -22.01
CA SER A 256 -3.26 2.85 -22.28
C SER A 256 -3.74 2.56 -23.70
N GLU A 257 -4.68 3.35 -24.23
CA GLU A 257 -5.15 3.27 -25.63
C GLU A 257 -4.17 3.92 -26.61
N VAL A 258 -3.57 5.06 -26.24
CA VAL A 258 -2.57 5.75 -27.07
C VAL A 258 -1.32 4.87 -27.26
N ARG A 259 -0.83 4.23 -26.20
CA ARG A 259 0.41 3.42 -26.21
C ARG A 259 0.30 2.11 -26.98
N GLN A 260 -0.92 1.64 -27.27
CA GLN A 260 -1.13 0.53 -28.21
C GLN A 260 -0.83 0.93 -29.66
N ARG A 261 -0.63 2.23 -29.92
CA ARG A 261 -0.36 2.85 -31.21
C ARG A 261 0.89 3.72 -31.12
N ASP A 262 1.19 4.42 -32.20
CA ASP A 262 2.31 5.37 -32.21
C ASP A 262 1.97 6.63 -31.38
N LYS A 263 2.45 6.65 -30.14
CA LYS A 263 2.22 7.75 -29.19
C LYS A 263 2.81 9.09 -29.64
N ASP A 264 3.72 9.10 -30.62
CA ASP A 264 4.38 10.31 -31.13
C ASP A 264 3.59 10.98 -32.27
N LEU A 265 2.41 10.44 -32.62
CA LEU A 265 1.49 11.05 -33.58
C LEU A 265 0.28 11.71 -32.90
N LEU A 266 0.09 13.02 -33.12
CA LEU A 266 -1.09 13.75 -32.66
C LEU A 266 -2.41 13.11 -33.14
N ALA A 267 -2.42 12.55 -34.35
CA ALA A 267 -3.59 11.86 -34.90
C ALA A 267 -4.05 10.68 -34.03
N VAL A 268 -3.12 9.96 -33.38
CA VAL A 268 -3.44 8.87 -32.46
C VAL A 268 -4.17 9.41 -31.23
N TRP A 269 -3.67 10.50 -30.64
CA TRP A 269 -4.29 11.13 -29.46
C TRP A 269 -5.68 11.68 -29.78
N GLN A 270 -5.84 12.34 -30.92
CA GLN A 270 -7.15 12.83 -31.38
C GLN A 270 -8.15 11.70 -31.59
N ASN A 271 -7.70 10.53 -32.09
CA ASN A 271 -8.57 9.38 -32.28
C ASN A 271 -9.03 8.77 -30.95
N VAL A 272 -8.14 8.67 -29.96
CA VAL A 272 -8.50 8.21 -28.59
C VAL A 272 -9.40 9.23 -27.88
N TRP A 273 -9.19 10.53 -28.12
CA TRP A 273 -10.09 11.54 -27.56
C TRP A 273 -11.50 11.44 -28.11
N LYS A 274 -11.64 11.14 -29.41
CA LYS A 274 -12.93 10.92 -30.07
C LYS A 274 -13.65 9.65 -29.61
N SER A 275 -12.95 8.66 -29.04
CA SER A 275 -13.58 7.47 -28.45
C SER A 275 -14.20 7.72 -27.07
N GLY A 276 -14.12 8.95 -26.55
CA GLY A 276 -14.76 9.37 -25.29
C GLY A 276 -13.84 9.33 -24.07
N ARG A 277 -12.55 9.02 -24.24
CA ARG A 277 -11.55 9.09 -23.16
C ARG A 277 -11.04 10.53 -23.05
N HIS A 278 -11.71 11.35 -22.25
CA HIS A 278 -11.29 12.73 -21.99
C HIS A 278 -10.43 12.85 -20.74
N VAL A 279 -9.55 13.86 -20.71
CA VAL A 279 -8.72 14.21 -19.55
C VAL A 279 -9.19 15.58 -19.04
N SER A 280 -9.56 15.65 -17.76
CA SER A 280 -10.03 16.90 -17.15
C SER A 280 -8.96 17.99 -17.22
N GLY A 281 -9.39 19.23 -17.46
CA GLY A 281 -8.50 20.40 -17.56
C GLY A 281 -7.99 20.67 -18.97
N TYR A 282 -8.41 19.90 -19.98
CA TYR A 282 -8.06 20.12 -21.38
C TYR A 282 -9.31 20.07 -22.26
N ASP A 283 -9.42 21.01 -23.20
CA ASP A 283 -10.59 21.12 -24.08
C ASP A 283 -10.51 20.13 -25.27
N SER A 284 -9.31 19.68 -25.60
CA SER A 284 -9.08 18.74 -26.70
C SER A 284 -7.80 17.93 -26.53
N ALA A 285 -7.66 16.85 -27.31
CA ALA A 285 -6.39 16.14 -27.41
C ALA A 285 -5.23 17.00 -27.95
N GLU A 286 -5.51 18.01 -28.78
CA GLU A 286 -4.50 18.92 -29.31
C GLU A 286 -3.99 19.89 -28.24
N ASP A 287 -4.89 20.35 -27.38
CA ASP A 287 -4.57 21.15 -26.21
C ASP A 287 -3.70 20.36 -25.22
N LEU A 288 -4.15 19.14 -24.85
CA LEU A 288 -3.35 18.24 -24.03
C LEU A 288 -1.99 17.93 -24.68
N TRP A 289 -1.94 17.64 -25.98
CA TRP A 289 -0.71 17.32 -26.71
C TRP A 289 0.33 18.47 -26.67
N ARG A 290 -0.14 19.71 -26.78
CA ARG A 290 0.72 20.91 -26.79
C ARG A 290 1.15 21.34 -25.39
N SER A 291 0.38 20.98 -24.37
CA SER A 291 0.67 21.31 -22.97
C SER A 291 2.00 20.73 -22.50
N GLU A 292 2.57 21.31 -21.43
CA GLU A 292 3.78 20.80 -20.76
C GLU A 292 3.62 19.32 -20.36
N LEU A 293 2.43 18.94 -19.88
CA LEU A 293 2.08 17.58 -19.53
C LEU A 293 2.14 16.64 -20.74
N GLY A 294 1.52 17.02 -21.86
CA GLY A 294 1.57 16.24 -23.09
C GLY A 294 3.00 16.08 -23.60
N GLN A 295 3.81 17.14 -23.50
CA GLN A 295 5.22 17.09 -23.87
C GLN A 295 6.02 16.12 -22.99
N ALA A 296 5.79 16.12 -21.67
CA ALA A 296 6.47 15.24 -20.72
C ALA A 296 6.10 13.76 -20.90
N LEU A 297 4.89 13.45 -21.38
CA LEU A 297 4.41 12.07 -21.56
C LEU A 297 4.92 11.37 -22.84
N ARG A 298 5.39 12.13 -23.84
CA ARG A 298 5.89 11.61 -25.12
C ARG A 298 7.22 10.86 -25.01
N PRO A 299 8.31 11.42 -24.43
CA PRO A 299 9.62 10.75 -24.41
C PRO A 299 9.67 9.52 -23.51
N THR A 300 8.69 9.33 -22.61
CA THR A 300 8.76 8.26 -21.61
C THR A 300 8.56 6.88 -22.25
N ALA A 301 9.65 6.19 -22.53
CA ALA A 301 9.67 4.76 -22.85
C ALA A 301 9.40 3.97 -21.57
N LEU A 302 8.16 3.99 -21.08
CA LEU A 302 7.77 3.15 -19.97
C LEU A 302 7.68 1.69 -20.42
N HIS A 303 8.34 0.80 -19.70
CA HIS A 303 7.94 -0.60 -19.66
C HIS A 303 6.49 -0.67 -19.19
N THR A 304 5.66 -1.42 -19.91
CA THR A 304 4.24 -1.61 -19.61
C THR A 304 4.11 -2.26 -18.23
N VAL A 305 3.98 -1.46 -17.18
CA VAL A 305 3.58 -1.95 -15.87
C VAL A 305 2.06 -2.00 -15.89
N SER A 306 1.52 -3.23 -15.91
CA SER A 306 0.09 -3.47 -15.93
C SER A 306 -0.56 -2.81 -14.71
N ASN A 307 -1.42 -1.82 -14.96
CA ASN A 307 -2.23 -1.11 -13.98
C ASN A 307 -3.57 -1.83 -13.74
N LEU A 308 -3.56 -3.14 -13.52
CA LEU A 308 -4.82 -3.89 -13.32
C LEU A 308 -5.46 -3.71 -11.93
N ASP A 309 -4.83 -2.98 -10.98
CA ASP A 309 -5.33 -2.90 -9.59
C ASP A 309 -5.60 -1.46 -9.07
N ILE A 310 -5.51 -0.40 -9.90
CA ILE A 310 -5.84 0.96 -9.42
C ILE A 310 -7.36 1.18 -9.28
N GLU A 311 -8.17 0.46 -10.05
CA GLU A 311 -9.64 0.49 -9.92
C GLU A 311 -10.12 -0.20 -8.63
N ALA A 312 -9.45 -1.27 -8.20
CA ALA A 312 -9.76 -1.94 -6.93
C ALA A 312 -9.47 -1.08 -5.68
N LEU A 313 -8.65 -0.03 -5.79
CA LEU A 313 -8.23 0.79 -4.63
C LEU A 313 -9.26 1.83 -4.18
N GLU A 314 -10.27 2.16 -4.99
CA GLU A 314 -11.40 3.01 -4.56
C GLU A 314 -12.63 2.17 -4.19
N ASP A 315 -12.86 1.04 -4.87
CA ASP A 315 -13.92 0.11 -4.48
C ASP A 315 -13.58 -0.62 -3.17
N ALA A 316 -12.31 -0.96 -2.91
CA ALA A 316 -11.86 -1.52 -1.62
C ALA A 316 -11.73 -0.48 -0.48
N GLN A 317 -12.05 0.79 -0.73
CA GLN A 317 -12.19 1.81 0.33
C GLN A 317 -13.65 2.03 0.76
N GLY A 318 -14.60 1.40 0.05
CA GLY A 318 -16.04 1.44 0.33
C GLY A 318 -16.64 0.08 0.65
N ASP A 319 -16.06 -1.01 0.17
CA ASP A 319 -16.34 -2.35 0.66
C ASP A 319 -15.29 -2.73 1.70
N ASP A 320 -15.76 -3.16 2.87
CA ASP A 320 -15.01 -4.12 3.66
C ASP A 320 -14.66 -5.28 2.70
N GLU A 321 -13.48 -5.25 2.06
CA GLU A 321 -12.80 -6.48 1.69
C GLU A 321 -12.55 -7.17 3.03
N GLU A 322 -13.59 -7.85 3.55
CA GLU A 322 -13.49 -8.88 4.56
C GLU A 322 -12.30 -9.73 4.11
N GLY A 323 -11.16 -9.55 4.77
CA GLY A 323 -9.98 -10.32 4.45
C GLY A 323 -10.42 -11.77 4.45
N CYS A 324 -10.30 -12.44 3.30
CA CYS A 324 -10.89 -13.75 3.08
C CYS A 324 -10.57 -14.64 4.29
N SER A 325 -11.59 -14.92 5.10
CA SER A 325 -11.37 -15.63 6.36
C SER A 325 -10.73 -16.98 6.05
N SER A 326 -9.97 -17.58 6.98
CA SER A 326 -9.37 -18.91 6.74
C SER A 326 -10.42 -19.94 6.31
N ALA A 327 -11.64 -19.86 6.86
CA ALA A 327 -12.76 -20.71 6.47
C ALA A 327 -13.20 -20.46 5.02
N GLU A 328 -13.27 -19.20 4.60
CA GLU A 328 -13.66 -18.81 3.25
C GLU A 328 -12.57 -19.12 2.23
N PHE A 329 -11.30 -18.90 2.57
CA PHE A 329 -10.16 -19.27 1.74
C PHE A 329 -10.14 -20.76 1.45
N ARG A 330 -10.34 -21.59 2.49
CA ARG A 330 -10.48 -23.06 2.35
C ARG A 330 -11.69 -23.46 1.53
N LYS A 331 -12.81 -22.77 1.68
CA LYS A 331 -14.02 -23.00 0.86
C LYS A 331 -13.74 -22.69 -0.62
N ARG A 332 -13.11 -21.56 -0.92
CA ARG A 332 -12.75 -21.15 -2.29
C ARG A 332 -11.73 -22.10 -2.93
N LEU A 333 -10.72 -22.54 -2.17
CA LEU A 333 -9.76 -23.56 -2.62
C LEU A 333 -10.46 -24.89 -2.97
N ARG A 334 -11.40 -25.33 -2.12
CA ARG A 334 -12.17 -26.55 -2.37
C ARG A 334 -12.99 -26.45 -3.66
N LEU A 335 -13.65 -25.31 -3.89
CA LEU A 335 -14.38 -25.05 -5.13
C LEU A 335 -13.46 -25.08 -6.36
N CYS A 336 -12.25 -24.51 -6.26
CA CYS A 336 -11.24 -24.58 -7.33
C CYS A 336 -10.84 -26.03 -7.62
N ARG A 337 -10.70 -26.88 -6.60
CA ARG A 337 -10.40 -28.31 -6.78
C ARG A 337 -11.58 -29.05 -7.43
N GLU A 338 -12.80 -28.83 -6.95
CA GLU A 338 -14.01 -29.46 -7.50
C GLU A 338 -14.23 -29.09 -8.98
N ALA A 339 -13.87 -27.87 -9.35
CA ALA A 339 -13.88 -27.40 -10.73
C ALA A 339 -12.64 -27.84 -11.56
N ASN A 340 -11.73 -28.64 -11.00
CA ASN A 340 -10.47 -29.08 -11.61
C ASN A 340 -9.54 -27.93 -12.04
N VAL A 341 -9.66 -26.74 -11.44
CA VAL A 341 -8.77 -25.59 -11.67
C VAL A 341 -7.40 -25.85 -11.05
N ILE A 342 -7.39 -26.51 -9.89
CA ILE A 342 -6.21 -26.98 -9.17
C ILE A 342 -6.36 -28.47 -8.85
N ASP A 343 -5.25 -29.18 -8.68
CA ASP A 343 -5.25 -30.57 -8.24
C ASP A 343 -5.02 -30.73 -6.71
N GLU A 344 -5.06 -31.95 -6.20
CA GLU A 344 -4.90 -32.25 -4.77
C GLU A 344 -3.54 -31.81 -4.21
N LEU A 345 -2.47 -31.91 -5.00
CA LEU A 345 -1.14 -31.49 -4.58
C LEU A 345 -1.04 -29.96 -4.51
N GLU A 346 -1.69 -29.27 -5.44
CA GLU A 346 -1.79 -27.82 -5.48
C GLU A 346 -2.64 -27.30 -4.31
N GLU A 347 -3.79 -27.92 -4.01
CA GLU A 347 -4.61 -27.58 -2.82
C GLU A 347 -3.81 -27.79 -1.52
N TRP A 348 -3.16 -28.94 -1.37
CA TRP A 348 -2.35 -29.25 -0.20
C TRP A 348 -1.24 -28.22 0.02
N LEU A 349 -0.55 -27.82 -1.04
CA LEU A 349 0.51 -26.81 -1.00
C LEU A 349 -0.02 -25.46 -0.48
N TYR A 350 -1.19 -25.01 -0.95
CA TYR A 350 -1.80 -23.77 -0.44
C TYR A 350 -2.24 -23.88 1.02
N LEU A 351 -2.77 -25.02 1.45
CA LEU A 351 -3.14 -25.26 2.86
C LEU A 351 -1.91 -25.25 3.79
N GLN A 352 -0.77 -25.78 3.33
CA GLN A 352 0.48 -25.72 4.11
C GLN A 352 1.00 -24.27 4.22
N LEU A 353 0.94 -23.51 3.13
CA LEU A 353 1.34 -22.10 3.13
C LEU A 353 0.43 -21.26 4.04
N GLU A 354 -0.88 -21.52 4.03
CA GLU A 354 -1.85 -20.89 4.95
C GLU A 354 -1.51 -21.22 6.41
N ALA A 355 -1.13 -22.47 6.70
CA ALA A 355 -0.70 -22.91 8.04
C ALA A 355 0.68 -22.35 8.47
N GLY A 356 1.32 -21.51 7.63
CA GLY A 356 2.58 -20.84 7.94
C GLY A 356 3.83 -21.64 7.57
N ALA A 357 3.71 -22.71 6.79
CA ALA A 357 4.87 -23.47 6.33
C ALA A 357 5.78 -22.63 5.41
N ASN A 358 7.09 -22.80 5.55
CA ASN A 358 8.06 -22.08 4.73
C ASN A 358 8.14 -22.70 3.32
N ALA A 359 8.01 -21.87 2.29
CA ALA A 359 8.13 -22.29 0.88
C ALA A 359 9.45 -23.02 0.57
N ALA A 360 10.56 -22.66 1.21
CA ALA A 360 11.85 -23.33 1.03
C ALA A 360 11.86 -24.77 1.56
N ASP A 361 11.06 -25.04 2.59
CA ASP A 361 10.93 -26.39 3.15
C ASP A 361 9.91 -27.21 2.34
N LEU A 362 8.82 -26.59 1.90
CA LEU A 362 7.87 -27.22 0.97
C LEU A 362 8.52 -27.60 -0.37
N ALA A 363 9.49 -26.81 -0.86
CA ALA A 363 10.25 -27.16 -2.06
C ALA A 363 11.07 -28.46 -1.94
N LYS A 364 11.35 -28.91 -0.71
CA LYS A 364 12.08 -30.16 -0.42
C LYS A 364 11.15 -31.38 -0.37
N ASP A 365 9.84 -31.17 -0.28
CA ASP A 365 8.86 -32.25 -0.28
C ASP A 365 8.99 -33.11 -1.56
N ALA A 366 8.88 -34.43 -1.40
CA ALA A 366 9.15 -35.38 -2.48
C ALA A 366 8.15 -35.23 -3.64
N ALA A 367 6.87 -34.98 -3.35
CA ALA A 367 5.83 -34.83 -4.36
C ALA A 367 5.97 -33.49 -5.10
N ILE A 368 6.27 -32.41 -4.38
CA ILE A 368 6.56 -31.10 -4.99
C ILE A 368 7.81 -31.17 -5.86
N LYS A 369 8.89 -31.77 -5.36
CA LYS A 369 10.15 -31.91 -6.11
C LYS A 369 9.98 -32.74 -7.38
N ALA A 370 9.18 -33.82 -7.33
CA ALA A 370 8.84 -34.60 -8.50
C ALA A 370 8.06 -33.76 -9.54
N ARG A 371 7.08 -32.98 -9.08
CA ARG A 371 6.27 -32.11 -9.94
C ARG A 371 7.09 -31.00 -10.59
N LEU A 372 7.93 -30.33 -9.81
CA LEU A 372 8.81 -29.27 -10.30
C LEU A 372 9.82 -29.78 -11.35
N ARG A 373 10.38 -30.98 -11.13
CA ARG A 373 11.24 -31.65 -12.12
C ARG A 373 10.49 -31.98 -13.40
N ALA A 374 9.30 -32.56 -13.30
CA ALA A 374 8.48 -32.92 -14.45
C ALA A 374 8.09 -31.69 -15.29
N LYS A 375 7.72 -30.58 -14.62
CA LYS A 375 7.35 -29.31 -15.28
C LYS A 375 8.55 -28.43 -15.64
N LYS A 376 9.78 -28.82 -15.29
CA LYS A 376 11.01 -28.02 -15.48
C LYS A 376 10.87 -26.58 -14.98
N THR A 377 10.29 -26.41 -13.80
CA THR A 377 9.97 -25.08 -13.22
C THR A 377 10.46 -24.95 -11.78
N THR A 378 10.43 -23.74 -11.23
CA THR A 378 10.72 -23.47 -9.82
C THR A 378 9.42 -23.36 -9.01
N LEU A 379 9.50 -23.49 -7.68
CA LEU A 379 8.31 -23.38 -6.82
C LEU A 379 7.63 -22.02 -6.96
N GLY A 380 8.39 -20.93 -7.05
CA GLY A 380 7.83 -19.59 -7.23
C GLY A 380 7.05 -19.43 -8.53
N VAL A 381 7.62 -19.89 -9.66
CA VAL A 381 6.96 -19.83 -10.97
C VAL A 381 5.72 -20.73 -11.01
N TRP A 382 5.79 -21.90 -10.38
CA TRP A 382 4.62 -22.79 -10.29
C TRP A 382 3.51 -22.21 -9.41
N LEU A 383 3.84 -21.65 -8.24
CA LEU A 383 2.89 -20.98 -7.35
C LEU A 383 2.19 -19.82 -8.04
N GLN A 384 2.94 -18.99 -8.79
CA GLN A 384 2.38 -17.92 -9.58
C GLN A 384 1.37 -18.45 -10.61
N ALA A 385 1.74 -19.48 -11.38
CA ALA A 385 0.84 -20.07 -12.38
C ALA A 385 -0.40 -20.75 -11.77
N ILE A 386 -0.32 -21.26 -10.54
CA ILE A 386 -1.51 -21.72 -9.81
C ILE A 386 -2.35 -20.50 -9.39
N GLY A 387 -1.73 -19.46 -8.85
CA GLY A 387 -2.41 -18.24 -8.42
C GLY A 387 -3.19 -17.58 -9.55
N GLU A 388 -2.60 -17.46 -10.74
CA GLU A 388 -3.27 -16.92 -11.93
C GLU A 388 -4.52 -17.72 -12.32
N ARG A 389 -4.46 -19.06 -12.28
CA ARG A 389 -5.63 -19.93 -12.53
C ARG A 389 -6.72 -19.76 -11.49
N VAL A 390 -6.35 -19.74 -10.21
CA VAL A 390 -7.29 -19.57 -9.09
C VAL A 390 -7.96 -18.19 -9.17
N CYS A 391 -7.20 -17.12 -9.37
CA CYS A 391 -7.75 -15.76 -9.52
C CYS A 391 -8.69 -15.64 -10.71
N ALA A 392 -8.34 -16.22 -11.87
CA ALA A 392 -9.20 -16.21 -13.04
C ALA A 392 -10.54 -16.91 -12.77
N PHE A 393 -10.51 -18.06 -12.08
CA PHE A 393 -11.71 -18.80 -11.74
C PHE A 393 -12.57 -18.08 -10.69
N VAL A 394 -11.97 -17.50 -9.66
CA VAL A 394 -12.71 -16.75 -8.63
C VAL A 394 -13.43 -15.55 -9.24
N ARG A 395 -12.79 -14.82 -10.16
CA ARG A 395 -13.46 -13.73 -10.91
C ARG A 395 -14.68 -14.22 -11.70
N GLN A 396 -14.57 -15.37 -12.35
CA GLN A 396 -15.69 -15.98 -13.07
C GLN A 396 -16.83 -16.39 -12.13
N LEU A 397 -16.52 -16.88 -10.93
CA LEU A 397 -17.54 -17.18 -9.92
C LEU A 397 -18.26 -15.91 -9.48
N ASP A 398 -17.53 -14.85 -9.18
CA ASP A 398 -18.09 -13.58 -8.71
C ASP A 398 -18.95 -12.90 -9.80
N GLU A 399 -18.58 -13.02 -11.07
CA GLU A 399 -19.36 -12.54 -12.23
C GLU A 399 -20.62 -13.39 -12.50
N SER A 400 -20.67 -14.63 -12.01
CA SER A 400 -21.76 -15.58 -12.28
C SER A 400 -22.87 -15.61 -11.22
N ILE A 401 -22.71 -14.87 -10.12
CA ILE A 401 -23.76 -14.70 -9.11
C ILE A 401 -24.71 -13.60 -9.60
N PRO A 402 -25.96 -13.92 -10.00
CA PRO A 402 -26.92 -12.89 -10.33
C PRO A 402 -27.17 -12.03 -9.07
N ILE A 403 -27.10 -10.72 -9.23
CA ILE A 403 -27.55 -9.76 -8.21
C ILE A 403 -29.07 -9.92 -8.13
N GLU A 404 -29.55 -10.81 -7.26
CA GLU A 404 -30.95 -10.78 -6.84
C GLU A 404 -31.15 -9.48 -6.04
N GLY A 405 -31.92 -8.57 -6.63
CA GLY A 405 -32.32 -7.30 -6.03
C GLY A 405 -33.42 -7.43 -5.00
#